data_AF-A0A5N6D9D7-F1
#
_entry.id   AF-A0A5N6D9D7-F1
#
_cell.length_a   1.000
_cell.length_b   1.000
_cell.length_c   1.000
_cell.angle_alpha   90.00
_cell.angle_beta   90.00
_cell.angle_gamma   90.00
#
_symmetry.space_group_name_H-M   'P 1'
#
loop_
_entity.id
_entity.type
_entity.pdbx_description
1 polymer ?
#
loop_
_entity_poly.entity_id
_entity_poly.type
_entity_poly.pdbx_seq_one_letter_code
_entity_poly.pdbx_strand_id
1 'polypeptide(L)'
;MGDFGSLSEPWMHLAPRALPLGKANVYPLDELHASVIGLSRKEEFYLNKPVRDLAGAVLHRLQITDKSISCMVFRSANAARLRAADLQAAASDSQSRVLQTIRCVMSLGSNWGSSATHWASFTAVLFPCDMKKQAMAFWRDTGSGLYATYCLEEFDYLDSTSSEPTFRTPALQKRSRCQSQQSVMSTQSVDSSMGEIKTFLAQLATSEPPGQPAVNPDDVFLYPNGMNAICALSEGLASFAADSTIAAYG
;
A
#
# COMPACT_ATOMS: atom_id res chain seq x y z
N MET A 1 32.18 20.82 13.61
CA MET A 1 31.97 19.76 14.60
C MET A 1 30.73 20.17 15.38
N GLY A 2 29.62 19.43 15.25
CA GLY A 2 28.33 19.80 15.83
C GLY A 2 27.16 19.12 15.13
N ASP A 3 26.88 17.89 15.56
CA ASP A 3 25.67 17.06 15.47
C ASP A 3 24.65 17.28 14.35
N PHE A 4 24.67 16.34 13.38
CA PHE A 4 23.48 15.97 12.64
C PHE A 4 22.62 15.08 13.55
N GLY A 5 21.61 15.68 14.16
CA GLY A 5 20.57 14.95 14.87
C GLY A 5 19.94 13.90 13.95
N SER A 6 20.16 12.63 14.28
CA SER A 6 19.44 11.50 13.71
C SER A 6 17.96 11.63 14.07
N LEU A 7 17.16 12.18 13.16
CA LEU A 7 15.71 12.08 13.22
C LEU A 7 15.36 10.60 13.05
N SER A 8 15.15 9.91 14.17
CA SER A 8 14.52 8.60 14.19
C SER A 8 13.15 8.74 13.52
N GLU A 9 12.99 8.13 12.34
CA GLU A 9 11.66 7.97 11.76
C GLU A 9 10.76 7.22 12.76
N PRO A 10 9.46 7.54 12.84
CA PRO A 10 8.53 6.78 13.65
C PRO A 10 8.49 5.33 13.17
N TRP A 11 8.81 4.41 14.08
CA TRP A 11 8.92 2.97 13.82
C TRP A 11 7.60 2.29 13.42
N MET A 12 6.48 3.00 13.55
CA MET A 12 5.21 2.61 12.97
C MET A 12 4.88 3.56 11.82
N HIS A 13 4.68 3.00 10.63
CA HIS A 13 3.99 3.71 9.57
C HIS A 13 2.64 4.17 10.12
N LEU A 14 2.41 5.48 10.19
CA LEU A 14 1.10 6.04 10.48
C LEU A 14 0.09 5.31 9.58
N ALA A 15 -0.77 4.51 10.20
CA ALA A 15 -1.88 3.87 9.51
C ALA A 15 -2.59 4.96 8.69
N PRO A 16 -3.01 4.66 7.44
CA PRO A 16 -3.70 5.65 6.63
C PRO A 16 -4.88 6.22 7.43
N ARG A 17 -4.90 7.54 7.67
CA ARG A 17 -5.84 8.20 8.60
C ARG A 17 -7.32 8.20 8.18
N ALA A 18 -7.63 7.64 7.01
CA ALA A 18 -8.92 7.72 6.31
C ALA A 18 -9.00 6.87 5.01
N LEU A 19 -9.33 5.58 5.08
CA LEU A 19 -9.51 4.76 3.86
C LEU A 19 -10.69 5.31 3.03
N PRO A 20 -10.56 5.52 1.70
CA PRO A 20 -11.75 5.75 0.88
C PRO A 20 -12.65 4.52 1.01
N LEU A 21 -13.94 4.74 1.29
CA LEU A 21 -14.94 3.68 1.46
C LEU A 21 -15.08 2.88 0.16
N GLY A 22 -14.21 1.89 -0.02
CA GLY A 22 -14.37 0.86 -1.05
C GLY A 22 -15.51 -0.06 -0.64
N LYS A 23 -16.37 -0.42 -1.58
CA LYS A 23 -17.31 -1.53 -1.38
C LYS A 23 -16.49 -2.78 -1.03
N ALA A 24 -16.75 -3.36 0.13
CA ALA A 24 -16.19 -4.65 0.51
C ALA A 24 -16.59 -5.67 -0.56
N ASN A 25 -15.62 -6.26 -1.25
CA ASN A 25 -15.85 -7.32 -2.22
C ASN A 25 -15.95 -8.68 -1.50
N VAL A 26 -16.87 -8.77 -0.54
CA VAL A 26 -17.26 -10.05 0.07
C VAL A 26 -18.65 -10.36 -0.45
N TYR A 27 -18.72 -11.24 -1.44
CA TYR A 27 -19.98 -11.88 -1.82
C TYR A 27 -20.19 -13.05 -0.87
N PRO A 28 -21.28 -13.10 -0.07
CA PRO A 28 -21.63 -14.32 0.63
C PRO A 28 -22.15 -15.31 -0.41
N LEU A 29 -21.38 -16.37 -0.66
CA LEU A 29 -21.96 -17.60 -1.17
C LEU A 29 -22.28 -18.45 0.07
N ASP A 30 -23.54 -18.80 0.22
CA ASP A 30 -24.05 -19.69 1.27
C ASP A 30 -23.34 -21.05 1.21
N GLU A 31 -22.25 -21.24 1.94
CA GLU A 31 -21.67 -22.56 2.19
C GLU A 31 -20.81 -22.57 3.47
N LEU A 32 -20.92 -23.68 4.20
CA LEU A 32 -20.42 -23.89 5.56
C LEU A 32 -18.92 -23.61 5.72
N HIS A 33 -18.59 -22.89 6.80
CA HIS A 33 -17.22 -22.58 7.23
C HIS A 33 -16.38 -23.85 7.44
N ALA A 34 -15.46 -24.10 6.50
CA ALA A 34 -14.30 -24.94 6.70
C ALA A 34 -13.06 -24.05 6.84
N SER A 35 -12.29 -24.26 7.91
CA SER A 35 -11.09 -23.52 8.28
C SER A 35 -10.13 -23.32 7.10
N VAL A 36 -9.88 -22.08 6.72
CA VAL A 36 -8.97 -21.72 5.62
C VAL A 36 -7.55 -21.53 6.18
N ILE A 37 -6.93 -22.64 6.60
CA ILE A 37 -5.48 -22.80 6.48
C ILE A 37 -5.26 -23.76 5.31
N GLY A 38 -5.58 -23.27 4.13
CA GLY A 38 -5.30 -23.94 2.87
C GLY A 38 -3.90 -23.55 2.42
N LEU A 39 -2.95 -24.47 2.55
CA LEU A 39 -1.78 -24.55 1.68
C LEU A 39 -2.22 -24.19 0.24
N SER A 40 -1.97 -22.94 -0.18
CA SER A 40 -2.37 -22.43 -1.49
C SER A 40 -1.53 -23.11 -2.58
N ARG A 41 -1.89 -24.36 -2.87
CA ARG A 41 -1.49 -25.07 -4.07
C ARG A 41 -2.25 -24.42 -5.22
N LYS A 42 -1.56 -23.51 -5.92
CA LYS A 42 -1.78 -23.25 -7.35
C LYS A 42 -3.09 -22.54 -7.70
N GLU A 43 -3.61 -21.67 -6.84
CA GLU A 43 -4.58 -20.67 -7.31
C GLU A 43 -3.82 -19.47 -7.88
N GLU A 44 -4.10 -19.16 -9.15
CA GLU A 44 -3.59 -17.98 -9.81
C GLU A 44 -4.17 -16.75 -9.10
N PHE A 45 -3.34 -16.03 -8.35
CA PHE A 45 -3.74 -14.76 -7.77
C PHE A 45 -4.01 -13.76 -8.89
N TYR A 46 -5.29 -13.53 -9.17
CA TYR A 46 -5.72 -12.53 -10.13
C TYR A 46 -5.56 -11.14 -9.53
N LEU A 47 -4.72 -10.33 -10.17
CA LEU A 47 -4.64 -8.91 -9.85
C LEU A 47 -5.98 -8.24 -10.10
N ASN A 48 -6.45 -7.50 -9.10
CA ASN A 48 -7.65 -6.68 -9.27
C ASN A 48 -7.44 -5.71 -10.44
N LYS A 49 -8.46 -5.57 -11.28
CA LYS A 49 -8.42 -4.77 -12.52
C LYS A 49 -7.82 -3.36 -12.29
N PRO A 50 -8.21 -2.58 -11.26
CA PRO A 50 -7.63 -1.25 -11.05
C PRO A 50 -6.12 -1.26 -10.80
N VAL A 51 -5.57 -2.28 -10.13
CA VAL A 51 -4.12 -2.39 -9.91
C VAL A 51 -3.39 -2.63 -11.22
N ARG A 52 -3.94 -3.52 -12.07
CA ARG A 52 -3.40 -3.78 -13.40
C ARG A 52 -3.50 -2.56 -14.31
N ASP A 53 -4.63 -1.86 -14.26
CA ASP A 53 -4.87 -0.65 -15.05
C ASP A 53 -3.91 0.47 -14.62
N LEU A 54 -3.67 0.64 -13.32
CA LEU A 54 -2.66 1.58 -12.81
C LEU A 54 -1.23 1.19 -13.22
N ALA A 55 -0.85 -0.08 -13.07
CA ALA A 55 0.46 -0.54 -13.51
C ALA A 55 0.67 -0.31 -15.02
N GLY A 56 -0.37 -0.56 -15.83
CA GLY A 56 -0.38 -0.26 -17.26
C GLY A 56 -0.26 1.24 -17.55
N ALA A 57 -1.00 2.08 -16.81
CA ALA A 57 -0.92 3.54 -16.93
C ALA A 57 0.49 4.06 -16.59
N VAL A 58 1.14 3.50 -15.56
CA VAL A 58 2.54 3.82 -15.21
C VAL A 58 3.47 3.47 -16.37
N LEU A 59 3.41 2.24 -16.89
CA LEU A 59 4.26 1.83 -18.02
C LEU A 59 4.05 2.71 -19.26
N HIS A 60 2.79 3.03 -19.57
CA HIS A 60 2.42 3.90 -20.68
C HIS A 60 3.00 5.31 -20.51
N ARG A 61 2.85 5.90 -19.31
CA ARG A 61 3.38 7.24 -19.01
C ARG A 61 4.91 7.31 -19.10
N LEU A 62 5.59 6.24 -18.68
CA LEU A 62 7.05 6.11 -18.79
C LEU A 62 7.51 5.73 -20.21
N GLN A 63 6.59 5.61 -21.17
CA GLN A 63 6.86 5.21 -22.56
C GLN A 63 7.57 3.85 -22.69
N ILE A 64 7.33 2.95 -21.74
CA ILE A 64 7.90 1.61 -21.76
C ILE A 64 7.05 0.74 -22.69
N THR A 65 7.57 0.47 -23.88
CA THR A 65 6.92 -0.38 -24.89
C THR A 65 7.42 -1.83 -24.85
N ASP A 66 8.49 -2.09 -24.09
CA ASP A 66 9.07 -3.41 -23.94
C ASP A 66 8.15 -4.32 -23.10
N LYS A 67 7.62 -5.36 -23.75
CA LYS A 67 6.77 -6.38 -23.13
C LYS A 67 7.52 -7.28 -22.15
N SER A 68 8.85 -7.23 -22.15
CA SER A 68 9.70 -7.92 -21.19
C SER A 68 9.73 -7.24 -19.82
N ILE A 69 9.20 -6.04 -19.69
CA ILE A 69 9.15 -5.27 -18.44
C ILE A 69 7.74 -5.28 -17.87
N SER A 70 7.65 -5.53 -16.57
CA SER A 70 6.42 -5.43 -15.79
C SER A 70 6.55 -4.40 -14.68
N CYS A 71 5.43 -4.08 -14.05
CA CYS A 71 5.33 -3.04 -13.04
C CYS A 71 4.49 -3.52 -11.85
N MET A 72 4.99 -3.25 -10.65
CA MET A 72 4.32 -3.50 -9.38
C MET A 72 4.22 -2.18 -8.63
N VAL A 73 3.07 -1.91 -8.02
CA VAL A 73 2.76 -0.62 -7.40
C VAL A 73 2.54 -0.77 -5.90
N PHE A 74 3.16 0.09 -5.11
CA PHE A 74 3.14 0.03 -3.65
C PHE A 74 2.70 1.36 -3.10
N ARG A 75 1.90 1.33 -2.05
CA ARG A 75 1.55 2.56 -1.33
C ARG A 75 2.77 3.18 -0.63
N SER A 76 3.61 2.35 -0.01
CA SER A 76 4.80 2.78 0.73
C SER A 76 6.05 2.71 -0.13
N ALA A 77 6.84 3.80 -0.12
CA ALA A 77 8.17 3.83 -0.73
C ALA A 77 9.15 2.87 -0.04
N ASN A 78 9.00 2.67 1.28
CA ASN A 78 9.82 1.73 2.02
C ASN A 78 9.51 0.29 1.59
N ALA A 79 8.23 -0.07 1.49
CA ALA A 79 7.82 -1.40 1.01
C ALA A 79 8.34 -1.65 -0.40
N ALA A 80 8.19 -0.68 -1.32
CA ALA A 80 8.75 -0.76 -2.67
C ALA A 80 10.27 -0.99 -2.67
N ARG A 81 11.01 -0.24 -1.83
CA ARG A 81 12.47 -0.36 -1.72
C ARG A 81 12.90 -1.74 -1.21
N LEU A 82 12.27 -2.23 -0.13
CA LEU A 82 12.55 -3.56 0.40
C LEU A 82 12.31 -4.62 -0.69
N ARG A 83 11.23 -4.47 -1.46
CA ARG A 83 10.95 -5.42 -2.55
C ARG A 83 11.84 -5.31 -3.75
N ALA A 84 12.23 -4.10 -4.12
CA ALA A 84 13.25 -3.92 -5.14
C ALA A 84 14.56 -4.60 -4.71
N ALA A 85 14.94 -4.50 -3.43
CA ALA A 85 16.13 -5.18 -2.90
C ALA A 85 16.00 -6.71 -2.91
N ASP A 86 14.86 -7.28 -2.50
CA ASP A 86 14.62 -8.73 -2.56
C ASP A 86 14.68 -9.26 -4.00
N LEU A 87 14.03 -8.55 -4.93
CA LEU A 87 14.09 -8.89 -6.36
C LEU A 87 15.51 -8.77 -6.89
N GLN A 88 16.25 -7.75 -6.46
CA GLN A 88 17.63 -7.55 -6.89
C GLN A 88 18.57 -8.64 -6.36
N ALA A 89 18.39 -9.11 -5.13
CA ALA A 89 19.15 -10.23 -4.58
C ALA A 89 18.89 -11.55 -5.33
N ALA A 90 17.70 -11.72 -5.90
CA ALA A 90 17.33 -12.89 -6.70
C ALA A 90 17.60 -12.73 -8.21
N ALA A 91 18.02 -11.54 -8.66
CA ALA A 91 18.20 -11.22 -10.07
C ALA A 91 19.61 -11.59 -10.57
N SER A 92 19.70 -11.97 -11.83
CA SER A 92 20.96 -12.04 -12.58
C SER A 92 21.45 -10.63 -12.94
N ASP A 93 22.72 -10.49 -13.34
CA ASP A 93 23.31 -9.20 -13.73
C ASP A 93 22.54 -8.47 -14.84
N SER A 94 21.99 -9.20 -15.81
CA SER A 94 21.17 -8.66 -16.89
C SER A 94 19.80 -8.17 -16.41
N GLN A 95 19.18 -8.86 -15.45
CA GLN A 95 17.88 -8.54 -14.88
C GLN A 95 17.96 -7.34 -13.92
N SER A 96 19.07 -7.21 -13.19
CA SER A 96 19.30 -6.13 -12.23
C SER A 96 19.26 -4.73 -12.85
N ARG A 97 19.57 -4.59 -14.15
CA ARG A 97 19.55 -3.30 -14.85
C ARG A 97 18.15 -2.76 -15.09
N VAL A 98 17.15 -3.65 -15.12
CA VAL A 98 15.73 -3.31 -15.36
C VAL A 98 15.03 -2.92 -14.05
N LEU A 99 15.57 -3.33 -12.90
CA LEU A 99 14.99 -3.03 -11.59
C LEU A 99 15.11 -1.56 -11.25
N GLN A 100 13.98 -0.85 -11.27
CA GLN A 100 13.93 0.59 -11.05
C GLN A 100 12.72 0.94 -10.20
N THR A 101 12.91 1.90 -9.29
CA THR A 101 11.85 2.38 -8.38
C THR A 101 11.46 3.79 -8.78
N ILE A 102 10.18 3.98 -9.10
CA ILE A 102 9.61 5.27 -9.50
C ILE A 102 8.58 5.69 -8.46
N ARG A 103 8.80 6.85 -7.85
CA ARG A 103 7.89 7.42 -6.86
C ARG A 103 6.97 8.43 -7.54
N CYS A 104 5.67 8.21 -7.47
CA CYS A 104 4.61 9.08 -7.96
C CYS A 104 4.04 9.92 -6.80
N VAL A 105 4.22 11.24 -6.85
CA VAL A 105 3.85 12.17 -5.76
C VAL A 105 3.14 13.40 -6.30
N MET A 106 2.26 13.99 -5.49
CA MET A 106 1.72 15.31 -5.84
C MET A 106 2.82 16.36 -5.80
N SER A 107 2.82 17.26 -6.78
CA SER A 107 3.75 18.38 -6.81
C SER A 107 3.56 19.30 -5.61
N LEU A 108 4.66 19.70 -4.94
CA LEU A 108 4.65 20.63 -3.81
C LEU A 108 4.04 22.00 -4.14
N GLY A 109 3.97 22.37 -5.43
CA GLY A 109 3.31 23.60 -5.91
C GLY A 109 1.78 23.55 -5.91
N SER A 110 1.18 22.41 -5.56
CA SER A 110 -0.24 22.33 -5.27
C SER A 110 -0.47 22.90 -3.87
N ASN A 111 -1.30 23.95 -3.74
CA ASN A 111 -1.49 24.78 -2.54
C ASN A 111 -2.11 24.06 -1.30
N TRP A 112 -1.61 22.89 -0.91
CA TRP A 112 -2.28 21.98 0.02
C TRP A 112 -1.75 22.01 1.46
N GLY A 113 -0.77 22.85 1.77
CA GLY A 113 -0.12 22.85 3.09
C GLY A 113 0.76 21.61 3.29
N SER A 114 1.83 21.76 4.08
CA SER A 114 2.91 20.76 4.15
C SER A 114 2.56 19.47 4.91
N SER A 115 1.32 19.28 5.38
CA SER A 115 0.94 18.18 6.29
C SER A 115 -0.09 17.20 5.72
N ALA A 116 -0.60 17.40 4.51
CA ALA A 116 -1.60 16.50 3.92
C ALA A 116 -0.90 15.28 3.29
N THR A 117 -0.91 14.14 3.99
CA THR A 117 -0.51 12.84 3.43
C THR A 117 -1.38 12.54 2.21
N HIS A 118 -0.86 12.74 1.00
CA HIS A 118 -1.69 12.59 -0.20
C HIS A 118 -2.00 11.11 -0.45
N TRP A 119 -3.28 10.79 -0.51
CA TRP A 119 -3.83 9.43 -0.64
C TRP A 119 -3.49 8.76 -1.97
N ALA A 120 -3.16 9.54 -2.99
CA ALA A 120 -2.79 9.04 -4.30
C ALA A 120 -1.28 8.84 -4.51
N SER A 121 -0.42 9.23 -3.58
CA SER A 121 1.02 8.99 -3.75
C SER A 121 1.35 7.50 -3.68
N PHE A 122 2.16 6.99 -4.59
CA PHE A 122 2.56 5.59 -4.59
C PHE A 122 3.96 5.45 -5.17
N THR A 123 4.52 4.25 -5.08
CA THR A 123 5.82 3.92 -5.64
C THR A 123 5.67 2.70 -6.53
N ALA A 124 6.03 2.81 -7.80
CA ALA A 124 6.10 1.72 -8.74
C ALA A 124 7.51 1.11 -8.74
N VAL A 125 7.59 -0.20 -8.89
CA VAL A 125 8.82 -0.96 -9.11
C VAL A 125 8.69 -1.62 -10.48
N LEU A 126 9.61 -1.28 -11.38
CA LEU A 126 9.78 -1.94 -12.67
C LEU A 126 10.65 -3.17 -12.48
N PHE A 127 10.31 -4.28 -13.13
CA PHE A 127 11.07 -5.52 -13.06
C PHE A 127 10.86 -6.37 -14.32
N PRO A 128 11.80 -7.26 -14.66
CA PRO A 128 11.64 -8.21 -15.76
C PRO A 128 10.45 -9.16 -15.59
N CYS A 129 9.71 -9.44 -16.67
CA CYS A 129 8.50 -10.27 -16.67
C CYS A 129 8.73 -11.72 -16.20
N ASP A 130 9.93 -12.26 -16.37
CA ASP A 130 10.33 -13.57 -15.85
C ASP A 130 10.41 -13.61 -14.31
N MET A 131 10.58 -12.45 -13.66
CA MET A 131 10.53 -12.31 -12.19
C MET A 131 9.11 -12.09 -11.64
N LYS A 132 8.09 -12.09 -12.50
CA LYS A 132 6.69 -11.83 -12.11
C LYS A 132 6.20 -12.80 -11.06
N LYS A 133 6.62 -14.06 -11.09
CA LYS A 133 6.20 -15.05 -10.10
C LYS A 133 6.69 -14.69 -8.70
N GLN A 134 7.95 -14.26 -8.58
CA GLN A 134 8.58 -13.82 -7.33
C GLN A 134 7.91 -12.53 -6.83
N ALA A 135 7.72 -11.56 -7.72
CA ALA A 135 7.08 -10.30 -7.38
C ALA A 135 5.62 -10.53 -6.89
N MET A 136 4.86 -11.38 -7.59
CA MET A 136 3.47 -11.71 -7.23
C MET A 136 3.35 -12.51 -5.92
N ALA A 137 4.33 -13.36 -5.61
CA ALA A 137 4.34 -14.08 -4.33
C ALA A 137 4.31 -13.10 -3.16
N PHE A 138 5.08 -12.02 -3.22
CA PHE A 138 5.07 -11.01 -2.18
C PHE A 138 3.70 -10.35 -1.98
N TRP A 139 3.05 -9.93 -3.07
CA TRP A 139 1.72 -9.31 -2.98
C TRP A 139 0.67 -10.24 -2.42
N ARG A 140 0.75 -11.53 -2.77
CA ARG A 140 -0.09 -12.56 -2.18
C ARG A 140 0.13 -12.65 -0.67
N ASP A 141 1.39 -12.70 -0.25
CA ASP A 141 1.74 -13.04 1.13
C ASP A 141 1.51 -11.84 2.07
N THR A 142 1.63 -10.60 1.59
CA THR A 142 1.47 -9.38 2.42
C THR A 142 0.14 -8.67 2.26
N GLY A 143 -0.59 -8.95 1.17
CA GLY A 143 -1.80 -8.23 0.83
C GLY A 143 -1.58 -6.73 0.62
N SER A 144 -0.34 -6.25 0.39
CA SER A 144 0.09 -4.85 0.23
C SER A 144 -0.46 -4.15 -1.03
N GLY A 145 -1.75 -4.39 -1.33
CA GLY A 145 -2.50 -3.70 -2.34
C GLY A 145 -2.72 -2.24 -1.96
N LEU A 146 -2.62 -1.38 -2.96
CA LEU A 146 -2.99 0.01 -2.88
C LEU A 146 -4.48 0.18 -3.24
N TYR A 147 -5.05 1.33 -2.87
CA TYR A 147 -6.32 1.81 -3.43
C TYR A 147 -6.11 2.26 -4.87
N ALA A 148 -5.99 1.30 -5.78
CA ALA A 148 -5.59 1.57 -7.15
C ALA A 148 -6.62 2.41 -7.92
N THR A 149 -7.91 2.33 -7.60
CA THR A 149 -8.95 3.18 -8.23
C THR A 149 -8.68 4.66 -7.98
N TYR A 150 -8.50 5.06 -6.72
CA TYR A 150 -8.21 6.45 -6.37
C TYR A 150 -6.85 6.91 -6.92
N CYS A 151 -5.83 6.05 -6.83
CA CYS A 151 -4.51 6.36 -7.39
C CYS A 151 -4.56 6.54 -8.91
N LEU A 152 -5.42 5.79 -9.61
CA LEU A 152 -5.62 5.88 -11.05
C LEU A 152 -6.35 7.16 -11.46
N GLU A 153 -7.42 7.52 -10.75
CA GLU A 153 -8.16 8.78 -10.95
C GLU A 153 -7.25 10.01 -10.77
N GLU A 154 -6.32 9.92 -9.83
CA GLU A 154 -5.42 11.02 -9.49
C GLU A 154 -4.08 10.98 -10.24
N PHE A 155 -3.83 9.94 -11.04
CA PHE A 155 -2.50 9.65 -11.58
C PHE A 155 -1.94 10.78 -12.45
N ASP A 156 -2.80 11.41 -13.26
CA ASP A 156 -2.43 12.49 -14.16
C ASP A 156 -1.96 13.76 -13.44
N TYR A 157 -2.29 13.91 -12.15
CA TYR A 157 -1.89 15.05 -11.32
C TYR A 157 -0.60 14.82 -10.53
N LEU A 158 -0.06 13.60 -10.56
CA LEU A 158 1.17 13.25 -9.85
C LEU A 158 2.39 13.53 -10.72
N ASP A 159 3.48 14.00 -10.14
CA ASP A 159 4.83 13.96 -10.73
C ASP A 159 5.44 12.57 -10.50
N SER A 160 6.27 12.08 -11.42
CA SER A 160 7.11 10.90 -11.20
C SER A 160 8.56 11.32 -10.92
N THR A 161 9.15 10.68 -9.92
CA THR A 161 10.53 10.89 -9.49
C THR A 161 11.26 9.55 -9.43
N SER A 162 12.50 9.51 -9.92
CA SER A 162 13.33 8.31 -9.98
C SER A 162 14.81 8.69 -9.96
N SER A 163 15.68 7.76 -9.57
CA SER A 163 17.13 7.89 -9.76
C SER A 163 17.48 8.06 -11.24
N GLU A 164 16.79 7.31 -12.10
CA GLU A 164 16.92 7.35 -13.55
C GLU A 164 16.18 8.59 -14.13
N PRO A 165 16.88 9.54 -14.77
CA PRO A 165 16.28 10.77 -15.27
C PRO A 165 15.18 10.54 -16.31
N THR A 166 15.27 9.49 -17.12
CA THR A 166 14.29 9.18 -18.17
C THR A 166 12.89 8.85 -17.60
N PHE A 167 12.81 8.43 -16.34
CA PHE A 167 11.54 8.14 -15.66
C PHE A 167 11.00 9.30 -14.83
N ARG A 168 11.64 10.47 -14.89
CA ARG A 168 11.14 11.70 -14.27
C ARG A 168 10.18 12.38 -15.23
N THR A 169 8.91 12.45 -14.87
CA THR A 169 7.88 13.08 -15.69
C THR A 169 7.07 14.04 -14.83
N PRO A 170 6.78 15.26 -15.33
CA PRO A 170 5.86 16.15 -14.64
C PRO A 170 4.43 15.59 -14.71
N ALA A 171 3.56 16.03 -13.81
CA ALA A 171 2.13 15.82 -13.88
C ALA A 171 1.58 16.25 -15.25
N LEU A 172 0.73 15.41 -15.85
CA LEU A 172 0.07 15.69 -17.12
C LEU A 172 -1.00 16.78 -16.96
N GLN A 173 -1.61 16.85 -15.79
CA GLN A 173 -2.63 17.83 -15.44
C GLN A 173 -2.24 18.62 -14.20
N LYS A 174 -2.60 19.91 -14.18
CA LYS A 174 -2.48 20.76 -12.99
C LYS A 174 -3.87 20.92 -12.38
N ARG A 175 -4.00 20.65 -11.07
CA ARG A 175 -5.27 20.90 -10.37
C ARG A 175 -5.57 22.39 -10.35
N SER A 176 -6.83 22.74 -10.63
CA SER A 176 -7.34 24.08 -10.34
C SER A 176 -7.49 24.29 -8.82
N ARG A 177 -7.37 25.54 -8.35
CA ARG A 177 -7.50 25.87 -6.92
C ARG A 177 -8.87 25.47 -6.35
N CYS A 178 -9.94 25.53 -7.14
CA CYS A 178 -11.29 25.17 -6.68
C CYS A 178 -11.48 23.65 -6.53
N GLN A 179 -11.02 22.84 -7.49
CA GLN A 179 -11.10 21.38 -7.39
C GLN A 179 -10.24 20.84 -6.24
N SER A 180 -9.14 21.55 -5.94
CA SER A 180 -8.30 21.17 -4.82
C SER A 180 -9.06 21.18 -3.49
N GLN A 181 -9.87 22.22 -3.25
CA GLN A 181 -10.61 22.36 -2.00
C GLN A 181 -11.69 21.28 -1.80
N GLN A 182 -12.38 20.86 -2.87
CA GLN A 182 -13.37 19.78 -2.77
C GLN A 182 -12.73 18.42 -2.43
N SER A 183 -11.57 18.11 -3.02
CA SER A 183 -10.84 16.88 -2.68
C SER A 183 -10.30 16.93 -1.23
N VAL A 184 -9.84 18.10 -0.74
CA VAL A 184 -9.47 18.28 0.69
C VAL A 184 -10.68 17.97 1.58
N MET A 185 -11.82 18.59 1.30
CA MET A 185 -13.02 18.46 2.13
C MET A 185 -13.53 17.02 2.17
N SER A 186 -13.46 16.30 1.05
CA SER A 186 -13.80 14.88 1.00
C SER A 186 -12.86 14.03 1.88
N THR A 187 -11.55 14.30 1.86
CA THR A 187 -10.59 13.59 2.72
C THR A 187 -10.75 13.92 4.21
N GLN A 188 -11.04 15.19 4.56
CA GLN A 188 -11.28 15.60 5.95
C GLN A 188 -12.56 14.99 6.53
N SER A 189 -13.59 14.79 5.71
CA SER A 189 -14.80 14.07 6.13
C SER A 189 -14.53 12.62 6.51
N VAL A 190 -13.48 12.00 5.98
CA VAL A 190 -13.13 10.60 6.27
C VAL A 190 -12.28 10.48 7.54
N ASP A 191 -11.48 11.50 7.89
CA ASP A 191 -10.76 11.52 9.17
C ASP A 191 -11.74 11.50 10.36
N SER A 192 -12.87 12.22 10.23
CA SER A 192 -13.94 12.23 11.25
C SER A 192 -14.66 10.88 11.37
N SER A 193 -14.87 10.16 10.27
CA SER A 193 -15.53 8.84 10.30
C SER A 193 -14.62 7.73 10.82
N MET A 194 -13.29 7.94 10.85
CA MET A 194 -12.36 6.94 11.34
C MET A 194 -12.51 6.68 12.85
N GLY A 195 -12.79 7.72 13.63
CA GLY A 195 -13.09 7.58 15.06
C GLY A 195 -14.35 6.75 15.30
N GLU A 196 -15.37 6.94 14.47
CA GLU A 196 -16.62 6.17 14.53
C GLU A 196 -16.39 4.69 14.20
N ILE A 197 -15.63 4.40 13.13
CA ILE A 197 -15.29 3.02 12.76
C ILE A 197 -14.50 2.32 13.87
N LYS A 198 -13.49 2.98 14.44
CA LYS A 198 -12.73 2.43 15.57
C LYS A 198 -13.62 2.16 16.77
N THR A 199 -14.53 3.10 17.08
CA THR A 199 -15.48 2.95 18.19
C THR A 199 -16.41 1.76 17.97
N PHE A 200 -16.94 1.63 16.76
CA PHE A 200 -17.81 0.51 16.39
C PHE A 200 -17.07 -0.85 16.47
N LEU A 201 -15.84 -0.93 15.94
CA LEU A 201 -15.04 -2.16 16.02
C LEU A 201 -14.66 -2.52 17.47
N ALA A 202 -14.33 -1.52 18.29
CA ALA A 202 -14.05 -1.72 19.72
C ALA A 202 -15.26 -2.28 20.48
N GLN A 203 -16.47 -1.85 20.13
CA GLN A 203 -17.72 -2.37 20.71
C GLN A 203 -18.03 -3.81 20.27
N LEU A 204 -17.65 -4.19 19.05
CA LEU A 204 -17.83 -5.54 18.54
C LEU A 204 -16.78 -6.53 19.07
N ALA A 205 -15.59 -6.05 19.43
CA ALA A 205 -14.54 -6.88 19.98
C ALA A 205 -14.93 -7.36 21.38
N THR A 206 -15.36 -8.61 21.49
CA THR A 206 -15.67 -9.26 22.76
C THR A 206 -14.51 -10.17 23.18
N SER A 207 -14.06 -10.03 24.42
CA SER A 207 -13.10 -10.96 25.02
C SER A 207 -13.82 -12.25 25.41
N GLU A 208 -13.30 -13.42 25.03
CA GLU A 208 -13.83 -14.72 25.48
C GLU A 208 -13.80 -14.91 27.02
N PRO A 209 -12.77 -14.46 27.75
CA PRO A 209 -12.72 -14.63 29.20
C PRO A 209 -13.60 -13.59 29.93
N PRO A 210 -14.46 -13.99 30.86
CA PRO A 210 -15.22 -13.05 31.67
C PRO A 210 -14.31 -12.18 32.54
N GLY A 211 -14.56 -10.86 32.56
CA GLY A 211 -13.85 -9.89 33.40
C GLY A 211 -12.68 -9.15 32.73
N GLN A 212 -12.42 -9.36 31.45
CA GLN A 212 -11.46 -8.51 30.72
C GLN A 212 -12.05 -7.13 30.43
N PRO A 213 -11.20 -6.08 30.39
CA PRO A 213 -11.64 -4.73 30.06
C PRO A 213 -12.15 -4.68 28.61
N ALA A 214 -13.15 -3.82 28.37
CA ALA A 214 -13.59 -3.53 27.02
C ALA A 214 -12.43 -2.93 26.20
N VAL A 215 -12.38 -3.27 24.91
CA VAL A 215 -11.37 -2.72 23.99
C VAL A 215 -11.57 -1.21 23.89
N ASN A 216 -10.49 -0.44 24.05
CA ASN A 216 -10.52 1.00 23.83
C ASN A 216 -10.41 1.29 22.32
N PRO A 217 -11.22 2.21 21.75
CA PRO A 217 -11.07 2.64 20.35
C PRO A 217 -9.67 3.12 19.98
N ASP A 218 -8.91 3.67 20.94
CA ASP A 218 -7.53 4.11 20.73
C ASP A 218 -6.57 2.94 20.48
N ASP A 219 -6.90 1.74 20.98
CA ASP A 219 -6.15 0.50 20.76
C ASP A 219 -6.54 -0.21 19.44
N VAL A 220 -7.50 0.34 18.69
CA VAL A 220 -7.93 -0.20 17.39
C VAL A 220 -7.10 0.42 16.27
N PHE A 221 -6.41 -0.43 15.50
CA PHE A 221 -5.65 -0.06 14.32
C PHE A 221 -6.42 -0.46 13.06
N LEU A 222 -6.61 0.48 12.13
CA LEU A 222 -7.29 0.21 10.87
C LEU A 222 -6.28 -0.09 9.76
N TYR A 223 -6.58 -1.12 8.99
CA TYR A 223 -5.79 -1.54 7.85
C TYR A 223 -6.66 -1.62 6.60
N PRO A 224 -6.09 -1.43 5.39
CA PRO A 224 -6.86 -1.48 4.15
C PRO A 224 -7.64 -2.78 3.92
N ASN A 225 -7.11 -3.90 4.41
CA ASN A 225 -7.74 -5.22 4.39
C ASN A 225 -7.15 -6.10 5.50
N GLY A 226 -7.77 -7.27 5.73
CA GLY A 226 -7.33 -8.22 6.77
C GLY A 226 -5.89 -8.73 6.57
N MET A 227 -5.46 -8.96 5.32
CA MET A 227 -4.09 -9.41 5.04
C MET A 227 -3.03 -8.37 5.42
N ASN A 228 -3.29 -7.07 5.17
CA ASN A 228 -2.41 -6.01 5.65
C ASN A 228 -2.36 -5.98 7.18
N ALA A 229 -3.50 -6.18 7.85
CA ALA A 229 -3.55 -6.22 9.31
C ALA A 229 -2.68 -7.36 9.86
N ILE A 230 -2.83 -8.56 9.31
CA ILE A 230 -2.04 -9.75 9.70
C ILE A 230 -0.55 -9.53 9.41
N CYS A 231 -0.21 -9.02 8.22
CA CYS A 231 1.18 -8.77 7.84
C CYS A 231 1.83 -7.72 8.75
N ALA A 232 1.16 -6.59 9.00
CA ALA A 232 1.68 -5.53 9.86
C ALA A 232 1.84 -5.98 11.31
N LEU A 233 0.88 -6.77 11.82
CA LEU A 233 0.99 -7.38 13.15
C LEU A 233 2.17 -8.35 13.21
N SER A 234 2.35 -9.18 12.18
CA SER A 234 3.46 -10.13 12.08
C SER A 234 4.82 -9.44 12.10
N GLU A 235 4.99 -8.40 11.28
CA GLU A 235 6.21 -7.58 11.25
C GLU A 235 6.47 -6.89 12.60
N GLY A 236 5.41 -6.32 13.19
CA GLY A 236 5.49 -5.70 14.52
C GLY A 236 5.97 -6.69 15.57
N LEU A 237 5.34 -7.85 15.67
CA LEU A 237 5.70 -8.89 16.65
C LEU A 237 7.12 -9.45 16.42
N ALA A 238 7.51 -9.70 15.16
CA ALA A 238 8.86 -10.14 14.83
C ALA A 238 9.93 -9.12 15.26
N SER A 239 9.61 -7.82 15.22
CA SER A 239 10.52 -6.77 15.68
C SER A 239 10.71 -6.75 17.20
N PHE A 240 9.74 -7.24 17.98
CA PHE A 240 9.82 -7.33 19.44
C PHE A 240 10.56 -8.59 19.90
N ALA A 241 10.45 -9.69 19.16
CA ALA A 241 11.12 -10.94 19.49
C ALA A 241 11.34 -11.78 18.22
N ALA A 242 12.59 -11.78 17.74
CA ALA A 242 13.02 -12.41 16.49
C ALA A 242 12.74 -13.92 16.40
N ASP A 243 12.56 -14.59 17.54
CA ASP A 243 12.30 -16.05 17.63
C ASP A 243 10.81 -16.39 17.86
N SER A 244 9.90 -15.43 17.70
CA SER A 244 8.48 -15.64 17.97
C SER A 244 7.76 -16.37 16.84
N THR A 245 7.08 -17.45 17.18
CA THR A 245 6.15 -18.14 16.27
C THR A 245 4.77 -17.52 16.39
N ILE A 246 4.25 -16.96 15.29
CA ILE A 246 2.92 -16.33 15.26
C ILE A 246 1.93 -17.28 14.60
N ALA A 247 0.88 -17.64 15.33
CA ALA A 247 -0.30 -18.29 14.76
C ALA A 247 -1.39 -17.24 14.58
N ALA A 248 -1.75 -16.96 13.33
CA ALA A 248 -2.91 -16.15 13.00
C ALA A 248 -4.07 -17.08 12.63
N TYR A 249 -5.22 -16.86 13.26
CA TYR A 249 -6.48 -17.55 12.94
C TYR A 249 -7.39 -16.54 12.23
N GLY A 250 -7.97 -16.95 11.11
CA GLY A 250 -8.88 -16.14 10.29
C GLY A 250 -10.00 -17.00 9.72
#